data_AF-A0A352GN30-F1
#
_entry.id   AF-A0A352GN30-F1
#
_cell.length_a   1.000
_cell.length_b   1.000
_cell.length_c   1.000
_cell.angle_alpha   90.00
_cell.angle_beta   90.00
_cell.angle_gamma   90.00
#
_symmetry.space_group_name_H-M   'P 1'
#
loop_
_entity.id
_entity.type
_entity.pdbx_description
1 polymer ?
#
loop_
_entity_poly.entity_id
_entity_poly.type
_entity_poly.pdbx_seq_one_letter_code
_entity_poly.pdbx_strand_id
1 'polypeptide(L)'
;ETADGTLLLDGERARLDDLAKRLKLYKLRAKVTIEDQSEQWRVAALPGGAGADILGSDAGTAQAKDGGVLFVDPRLTALGARAILPADSVEATLSGLGLTTGDRTTYDLLRLGLGVPDGSRDMVVDKSILLESGFDELNGVDWKKGCYMGQELTARTKYRGLIKKRLLPVEIEGALPEAGTPITLDGKEVGEVRSTAATGSGGRGLALIRLEHLEAGPFDAAGAKVTPRKPDWAVLQTET
;
A
#
# COMPACT_ATOMS: atom_id res chain seq x y z
N GLU A 1 -6.51 14.77 11.15
CA GLU A 1 -6.68 15.34 12.49
C GLU A 1 -8.17 15.60 12.69
N THR A 2 -8.72 15.20 13.82
CA THR A 2 -10.12 15.51 14.20
C THR A 2 -10.22 16.96 14.67
N ALA A 3 -11.45 17.45 14.84
CA ALA A 3 -11.69 18.85 15.23
C ALA A 3 -11.08 19.24 16.59
N ASP A 4 -10.83 18.26 17.47
CA ASP A 4 -10.22 18.45 18.80
C ASP A 4 -8.69 18.27 18.81
N GLY A 5 -8.07 18.09 17.65
CA GLY A 5 -6.62 17.94 17.52
C GLY A 5 -6.11 16.51 17.67
N THR A 6 -6.99 15.51 17.72
CA THR A 6 -6.57 14.09 17.76
C THR A 6 -6.06 13.63 16.39
N LEU A 7 -4.91 12.94 16.39
CA LEU A 7 -4.38 12.28 15.20
C LEU A 7 -4.90 10.84 15.13
N LEU A 8 -5.57 10.51 14.03
CA LEU A 8 -5.98 9.15 13.71
C LEU A 8 -4.90 8.47 12.88
N LEU A 9 -4.51 7.26 13.29
CA LEU A 9 -3.55 6.41 12.59
C LEU A 9 -4.30 5.20 12.04
N ASP A 10 -4.46 5.13 10.72
CA ASP A 10 -4.95 3.93 10.05
C ASP A 10 -3.87 2.84 10.07
N GLY A 11 -4.24 1.66 10.56
CA GLY A 11 -3.34 0.53 10.76
C GLY A 11 -4.07 -0.79 10.52
N GLU A 12 -3.29 -1.80 10.14
CA GLU A 12 -3.82 -3.14 9.93
C GLU A 12 -4.43 -3.69 11.24
N ARG A 13 -5.69 -4.13 11.19
CA ARG A 13 -6.44 -4.60 12.37
C ARG A 13 -5.68 -5.67 13.16
N ALA A 14 -5.08 -6.64 12.47
CA ALA A 14 -4.31 -7.72 13.10
C ALA A 14 -2.99 -7.26 13.75
N ARG A 15 -2.59 -6.01 13.55
CA ARG A 15 -1.29 -5.44 13.95
C ARG A 15 -1.41 -4.19 14.83
N LEU A 16 -2.62 -3.78 15.20
CA LEU A 16 -2.83 -2.59 16.04
C LEU A 16 -2.10 -2.70 17.38
N ASP A 17 -2.11 -3.88 18.00
CA ASP A 17 -1.37 -4.14 19.24
C ASP A 17 0.14 -3.95 19.09
N ASP A 18 0.71 -4.47 18.01
CA ASP A 18 2.14 -4.32 17.71
C ASP A 18 2.51 -2.86 17.47
N LEU A 19 1.67 -2.15 16.71
CA LEU A 19 1.84 -0.73 16.45
C LEU A 19 1.77 0.08 17.76
N ALA A 20 0.77 -0.17 18.60
CA ALA A 20 0.59 0.51 19.87
C ALA A 20 1.77 0.25 20.82
N LYS A 21 2.28 -0.99 20.89
CA LYS A 21 3.49 -1.34 21.66
C LYS A 21 4.71 -0.57 21.15
N ARG A 22 4.94 -0.53 19.84
CA ARG A 22 6.05 0.22 19.21
C ARG A 22 5.94 1.72 19.51
N LEU A 23 4.76 2.32 19.35
CA LEU A 23 4.55 3.75 19.65
C LEU A 23 4.79 4.07 21.14
N LYS A 24 4.32 3.21 22.05
CA LYS A 24 4.55 3.38 23.51
C LYS A 24 6.03 3.34 23.88
N LEU A 25 6.82 2.51 23.20
CA LEU A 25 8.28 2.47 23.38
C LEU A 25 8.93 3.82 23.04
N TYR A 26 8.48 4.48 21.96
CA TYR A 26 9.05 5.73 21.46
C TYR A 26 8.38 7.01 21.98
N LYS A 27 7.27 6.90 22.73
CA LYS A 27 6.57 8.04 23.33
C LYS A 27 7.47 8.88 24.26
N LEU A 28 8.50 8.30 24.88
CA LEU A 28 9.56 8.98 25.66
C LEU A 28 9.17 10.32 26.32
N ARG A 29 8.40 10.28 27.41
CA ARG A 29 7.90 11.44 28.17
C ARG A 29 7.01 12.43 27.40
N ALA A 30 6.76 12.24 26.11
CA ALA A 30 5.84 13.06 25.35
C ALA A 30 4.43 12.97 25.97
N LYS A 31 3.76 14.13 26.04
CA LYS A 31 2.41 14.27 26.58
C LYS A 31 1.37 13.90 25.52
N VAL A 32 1.37 12.64 25.11
CA VAL A 32 0.44 12.09 24.11
C VAL A 32 -0.23 10.83 24.64
N THR A 33 -1.51 10.62 24.33
CA THR A 33 -2.23 9.39 24.68
C THR A 33 -2.31 8.50 23.44
N ILE A 34 -2.14 7.18 23.61
CA ILE A 34 -2.19 6.20 22.51
C ILE A 34 -3.26 5.18 22.87
N GLU A 35 -4.34 5.18 22.11
CA GLU A 35 -5.53 4.37 22.33
C GLU A 35 -5.93 3.65 21.04
N ASP A 36 -6.45 2.43 21.20
CA ASP A 36 -7.15 1.74 20.12
C ASP A 36 -8.54 2.36 19.99
N GLN A 37 -8.83 2.89 18.81
CA GLN A 37 -10.07 3.57 18.47
C GLN A 37 -10.83 2.82 17.35
N SER A 38 -10.48 1.54 17.12
CA SER A 38 -11.00 0.74 16.00
C SER A 38 -12.48 0.35 16.13
N GLU A 39 -13.06 0.51 17.32
CA GLU A 39 -14.50 0.35 17.55
C GLU A 39 -15.27 1.63 17.23
N GLN A 40 -14.67 2.80 17.48
CA GLN A 40 -15.29 4.12 17.29
C GLN A 40 -15.20 4.61 15.85
N TRP A 41 -14.22 4.14 15.08
CA TRP A 41 -13.97 4.59 13.71
C TRP A 41 -14.03 3.44 12.72
N ARG A 42 -14.39 3.77 11.47
CA ARG A 42 -14.34 2.88 10.33
C ARG A 42 -13.56 3.54 9.20
N VAL A 43 -12.76 2.73 8.51
CA VAL A 43 -12.01 3.15 7.33
C VAL A 43 -12.72 2.61 6.09
N ALA A 44 -12.99 3.50 5.13
CA ALA A 44 -13.54 3.14 3.83
C ALA A 44 -12.56 3.49 2.71
N ALA A 45 -12.45 2.61 1.72
CA ALA A 45 -11.79 2.91 0.46
C ALA A 45 -12.87 3.21 -0.59
N LEU A 46 -12.69 4.30 -1.34
CA LEU A 46 -13.63 4.81 -2.33
C LEU A 46 -12.94 4.77 -3.71
N PRO A 47 -12.80 3.58 -4.32
CA PRO A 47 -12.17 3.43 -5.63
C PRO A 47 -13.04 4.02 -6.75
N GLY A 48 -12.42 4.39 -7.88
CA GLY A 48 -13.15 4.78 -9.10
C GLY A 48 -13.50 6.26 -9.21
N GLY A 49 -12.50 7.15 -9.22
CA GLY A 49 -12.70 8.59 -9.48
C GLY A 49 -13.27 9.41 -8.32
N ALA A 50 -13.87 8.76 -7.31
CA ALA A 50 -14.51 9.41 -6.16
C ALA A 50 -13.63 10.45 -5.44
N GLY A 51 -12.30 10.29 -5.43
CA GLY A 51 -11.39 11.32 -4.91
C GLY A 51 -11.45 12.62 -5.70
N ALA A 52 -11.34 12.53 -7.03
CA ALA A 52 -11.45 13.68 -7.92
C ALA A 52 -12.84 14.32 -7.87
N ASP A 53 -13.90 13.49 -7.87
CA ASP A 53 -15.29 13.97 -7.93
C ASP A 53 -15.75 14.64 -6.64
N ILE A 54 -15.22 14.23 -5.48
CA ILE A 54 -15.66 14.72 -4.16
C ILE A 54 -14.71 15.77 -3.58
N LEU A 55 -13.39 15.63 -3.78
CA LEU A 55 -12.37 16.39 -3.04
C LEU A 55 -11.38 17.13 -3.94
N GLY A 56 -11.36 16.87 -5.25
CA GLY A 56 -10.35 17.36 -6.17
C GLY A 56 -9.23 16.35 -6.45
N SER A 57 -8.24 16.75 -7.25
CA SER A 57 -7.30 15.80 -7.88
C SER A 57 -5.97 15.60 -7.16
N ASP A 58 -5.67 16.37 -6.11
CA ASP A 58 -4.35 16.35 -5.47
C ASP A 58 -4.28 15.29 -4.36
N ALA A 59 -3.17 14.53 -4.33
CA ALA A 59 -2.96 13.48 -3.34
C ALA A 59 -2.97 14.06 -1.91
N GLY A 60 -3.73 13.44 -1.01
CA GLY A 60 -3.83 13.86 0.38
C GLY A 60 -4.73 15.07 0.63
N THR A 61 -5.36 15.66 -0.40
CA THR A 61 -6.40 16.67 -0.19
C THR A 61 -7.50 16.09 0.67
N ALA A 62 -7.79 16.75 1.80
CA ALA A 62 -8.66 16.24 2.85
C ALA A 62 -9.75 17.25 3.20
N GLN A 63 -10.93 16.74 3.52
CA GLN A 63 -12.08 17.53 3.96
C GLN A 63 -12.77 16.84 5.14
N ALA A 64 -13.13 17.64 6.15
CA ALA A 64 -13.95 17.16 7.26
C ALA A 64 -15.35 16.75 6.78
N LYS A 65 -15.86 15.62 7.28
CA LYS A 65 -17.20 15.10 6.94
C LYS A 65 -17.78 14.35 8.12
N ASP A 66 -18.94 14.80 8.58
CA ASP A 66 -19.78 14.13 9.59
C ASP A 66 -18.96 13.64 10.81
N GLY A 67 -18.09 14.53 11.33
CA GLY A 67 -17.21 14.24 12.46
C GLY A 67 -15.92 13.49 12.11
N GLY A 68 -15.80 12.93 10.91
CA GLY A 68 -14.60 12.32 10.36
C GLY A 68 -13.96 13.11 9.23
N VAL A 69 -13.27 12.40 8.34
CA VAL A 69 -12.50 12.98 7.22
C VAL A 69 -12.61 12.11 5.98
N LEU A 70 -12.81 12.73 4.82
CA LEU A 70 -12.50 12.13 3.52
C LEU A 70 -11.20 12.73 2.99
N PHE A 71 -10.40 11.93 2.30
CA PHE A 71 -9.16 12.39 1.68
C PHE A 71 -8.83 11.62 0.41
N VAL A 72 -8.26 12.29 -0.59
CA VAL A 72 -7.69 11.62 -1.77
C VAL A 72 -6.54 10.73 -1.29
N ASP A 73 -6.47 9.48 -1.78
CA ASP A 73 -5.47 8.53 -1.30
C ASP A 73 -4.06 9.13 -1.46
N PRO A 74 -3.30 9.29 -0.37
CA PRO A 74 -2.04 10.04 -0.41
C PRO A 74 -0.93 9.29 -1.14
N ARG A 75 -1.10 7.97 -1.37
CA ARG A 75 -0.09 7.15 -2.06
C ARG A 75 -0.15 7.37 -3.55
N LEU A 76 -1.36 7.34 -4.12
CA LEU A 76 -1.60 7.46 -5.55
C LEU A 76 -3.06 7.84 -5.80
N THR A 77 -3.29 8.94 -6.50
CA THR A 77 -4.65 9.46 -6.76
C THR A 77 -5.52 8.50 -7.58
N ALA A 78 -4.91 7.64 -8.40
CA ALA A 78 -5.60 6.58 -9.15
C ALA A 78 -6.28 5.52 -8.26
N LEU A 79 -5.94 5.43 -6.97
CA LEU A 79 -6.68 4.59 -6.00
C LEU A 79 -8.02 5.19 -5.58
N GLY A 80 -8.28 6.46 -5.93
CA GLY A 80 -9.47 7.19 -5.53
C GLY A 80 -9.29 7.88 -4.17
N ALA A 81 -10.28 7.74 -3.30
CA ALA A 81 -10.29 8.37 -1.98
C ALA A 81 -10.36 7.35 -0.85
N ARG A 82 -10.17 7.87 0.36
CA ARG A 82 -10.32 7.22 1.63
C ARG A 82 -11.25 8.02 2.51
N ALA A 83 -11.89 7.36 3.47
CA ALA A 83 -12.60 8.01 4.55
C ALA A 83 -12.27 7.35 5.88
N ILE A 84 -12.15 8.16 6.94
CA ILE A 84 -12.16 7.71 8.33
C ILE A 84 -13.35 8.39 8.99
N LEU A 85 -14.40 7.62 9.26
CA LEU A 85 -15.70 8.11 9.70
C LEU A 85 -16.12 7.43 11.02
N PRO A 86 -16.94 8.09 11.87
CA PRO A 86 -17.48 7.45 13.06
C PRO A 86 -18.29 6.20 12.71
N ALA A 87 -18.15 5.16 13.53
CA ALA A 87 -18.69 3.84 13.24
C ALA A 87 -20.22 3.78 13.19
N ASP A 88 -20.88 4.68 13.91
CA ASP A 88 -22.34 4.78 14.01
C ASP A 88 -22.99 5.51 12.82
N SER A 89 -22.21 6.24 12.01
CA SER A 89 -22.69 7.10 10.94
C SER A 89 -22.09 6.79 9.57
N VAL A 90 -21.04 5.96 9.49
CA VAL A 90 -20.32 5.64 8.24
C VAL A 90 -21.24 5.23 7.08
N GLU A 91 -22.21 4.34 7.32
CA GLU A 91 -23.11 3.86 6.26
C GLU A 91 -24.04 4.96 5.76
N ALA A 92 -24.60 5.76 6.68
CA ALA A 92 -25.48 6.88 6.35
C ALA A 92 -24.72 7.98 5.60
N THR A 93 -23.51 8.32 6.06
CA THR A 93 -22.64 9.32 5.42
C THR A 93 -22.27 8.91 3.99
N LEU A 94 -21.82 7.66 3.78
CA LEU A 94 -21.43 7.18 2.44
C LEU A 94 -22.65 7.07 1.52
N SER A 95 -23.78 6.56 2.00
CA SER A 95 -25.02 6.50 1.23
C SER A 95 -25.53 7.89 0.84
N GLY A 96 -25.39 8.88 1.73
CA GLY A 96 -25.72 10.28 1.47
C GLY A 96 -24.84 10.94 0.41
N LEU A 97 -23.67 10.38 0.12
CA LEU A 97 -22.80 10.76 -1.01
C LEU A 97 -23.12 9.97 -2.30
N GLY A 98 -24.16 9.13 -2.30
CA GLY A 98 -24.52 8.28 -3.43
C GLY A 98 -23.59 7.07 -3.61
N LEU A 99 -22.78 6.74 -2.61
CA LEU A 99 -21.84 5.64 -2.64
C LEU A 99 -22.50 4.38 -2.05
N THR A 100 -22.17 3.23 -2.63
CA THR A 100 -22.65 1.93 -2.17
C THR A 100 -21.51 1.01 -1.78
N THR A 101 -21.77 0.08 -0.87
CA THR A 101 -20.78 -0.92 -0.45
C THR A 101 -20.44 -1.84 -1.62
N GLY A 102 -19.16 -1.94 -1.93
CA GLY A 102 -18.62 -2.87 -2.93
C GLY A 102 -17.86 -4.04 -2.31
N ASP A 103 -17.42 -4.97 -3.16
CA ASP A 103 -16.55 -6.07 -2.76
C ASP A 103 -15.10 -5.60 -2.54
N ARG A 104 -14.46 -6.12 -1.48
CA ARG A 104 -13.04 -5.91 -1.20
C ARG A 104 -12.16 -6.38 -2.36
N THR A 105 -12.55 -7.43 -3.07
CA THR A 105 -11.81 -7.94 -4.24
C THR A 105 -11.64 -6.86 -5.32
N THR A 106 -12.64 -6.00 -5.52
CA THR A 106 -12.55 -4.89 -6.49
C THR A 106 -11.46 -3.90 -6.10
N TYR A 107 -11.41 -3.53 -4.82
CA TYR A 107 -10.33 -2.67 -4.30
C TYR A 107 -8.97 -3.35 -4.43
N ASP A 108 -8.90 -4.65 -4.11
CA ASP A 108 -7.66 -5.43 -4.21
C ASP A 108 -7.15 -5.52 -5.65
N LEU A 109 -8.00 -5.83 -6.62
CA LEU A 109 -7.62 -5.86 -8.04
C LEU A 109 -7.16 -4.49 -8.56
N LEU A 110 -7.73 -3.39 -8.06
CA LEU A 110 -7.29 -2.04 -8.39
C LEU A 110 -5.88 -1.77 -7.86
N ARG A 111 -5.63 -1.94 -6.56
CA ARG A 111 -4.29 -1.68 -5.99
C ARG A 111 -3.23 -2.61 -6.57
N LEU A 112 -3.57 -3.88 -6.84
CA LEU A 112 -2.66 -4.86 -7.42
C LEU A 112 -2.29 -4.45 -8.84
N GLY A 113 -3.26 -4.04 -9.66
CA GLY A 113 -3.00 -3.53 -11.01
C GLY A 113 -2.17 -2.24 -11.02
N LEU A 114 -2.36 -1.37 -10.03
CA LEU A 114 -1.59 -0.13 -9.87
C LEU A 114 -0.22 -0.34 -9.22
N GLY A 115 0.11 -1.53 -8.74
CA GLY A 115 1.38 -1.79 -8.06
C GLY A 115 1.48 -1.24 -6.64
N VAL A 116 0.37 -0.90 -5.99
CA VAL A 116 0.38 -0.23 -4.68
C VAL A 116 0.34 -1.25 -3.54
N PRO A 117 1.35 -1.29 -2.64
CA PRO A 117 1.37 -2.18 -1.50
C PRO A 117 0.34 -1.81 -0.42
N ASP A 118 -0.10 -2.82 0.31
CA ASP A 118 -1.00 -2.72 1.45
C ASP A 118 -0.49 -3.59 2.61
N GLY A 119 0.27 -2.97 3.51
CA GLY A 119 0.63 -3.56 4.79
C GLY A 119 1.38 -4.89 4.71
N SER A 120 1.11 -5.76 5.69
CA SER A 120 1.89 -6.99 5.89
C SER A 120 1.60 -8.11 4.88
N ARG A 121 0.50 -8.01 4.13
CA ARG A 121 0.20 -8.95 3.03
C ARG A 121 1.08 -8.76 1.80
N ASP A 122 1.65 -7.56 1.61
CA ASP A 122 2.53 -7.26 0.48
C ASP A 122 3.99 -7.07 0.91
N MET A 123 4.21 -6.73 2.19
CA MET A 123 5.51 -6.42 2.75
C MET A 123 5.78 -7.29 3.97
N VAL A 124 6.90 -8.01 3.95
CA VAL A 124 7.29 -8.86 5.06
C VAL A 124 7.75 -8.00 6.23
N VAL A 125 7.07 -8.19 7.35
CA VAL A 125 7.32 -7.47 8.60
C VAL A 125 8.79 -7.57 9.00
N ASP A 126 9.38 -6.42 9.33
CA ASP A 126 10.78 -6.28 9.77
C ASP A 126 11.84 -6.79 8.77
N LYS A 127 11.45 -7.14 7.53
CA LYS A 127 12.35 -7.61 6.47
C LYS A 127 12.27 -6.81 5.18
N SER A 128 11.08 -6.37 4.77
CA SER A 128 10.90 -5.60 3.54
C SER A 128 11.58 -4.23 3.62
N ILE A 129 12.26 -3.86 2.54
CA ILE A 129 12.88 -2.54 2.38
C ILE A 129 11.85 -1.61 1.75
N LEU A 130 11.47 -0.54 2.45
CA LEU A 130 10.39 0.37 2.01
C LEU A 130 10.61 0.97 0.61
N LEU A 131 11.86 1.24 0.25
CA LEU A 131 12.22 1.77 -1.07
C LEU A 131 12.10 0.73 -2.20
N GLU A 132 12.21 -0.57 -1.89
CA GLU A 132 11.89 -1.63 -2.86
C GLU A 132 10.38 -1.72 -3.10
N SER A 133 9.57 -1.28 -2.12
CA SER A 133 8.10 -1.23 -2.16
C SER A 133 7.54 0.10 -2.69
N GLY A 134 8.37 0.99 -3.23
CA GLY A 134 7.91 2.23 -3.86
C GLY A 134 7.58 3.39 -2.91
N PHE A 135 8.02 3.35 -1.64
CA PHE A 135 7.72 4.41 -0.67
C PHE A 135 8.33 5.78 -1.02
N ASP A 136 9.34 5.85 -1.90
CA ASP A 136 9.86 7.13 -2.38
C ASP A 136 8.86 7.79 -3.33
N GLU A 137 8.34 7.01 -4.27
CA GLU A 137 7.45 7.47 -5.33
C GLU A 137 5.98 7.58 -4.90
N LEU A 138 5.58 6.80 -3.88
CA LEU A 138 4.23 6.78 -3.31
C LEU A 138 4.08 7.69 -2.08
N ASN A 139 4.86 8.78 -2.01
CA ASN A 139 4.78 9.81 -0.97
C ASN A 139 4.99 9.30 0.47
N GLY A 140 5.70 8.17 0.64
CA GLY A 140 5.94 7.53 1.94
C GLY A 140 7.22 8.01 2.65
N VAL A 141 8.09 8.75 1.96
CA VAL A 141 9.33 9.31 2.53
C VAL A 141 9.47 10.78 2.14
N ASP A 142 9.61 11.63 3.16
CA ASP A 142 10.03 13.02 2.98
C ASP A 142 11.56 13.11 3.17
N TRP A 143 12.26 13.71 2.20
CA TRP A 143 13.71 13.89 2.22
C TRP A 143 14.14 15.23 2.84
N LYS A 144 13.20 16.12 3.12
CA LYS A 144 13.42 17.45 3.69
C LYS A 144 13.02 17.56 5.17
N LYS A 145 12.38 16.53 5.72
CA LYS A 145 12.02 16.48 7.16
C LYS A 145 13.24 16.31 8.06
N GLY A 146 13.01 16.55 9.36
CA GLY A 146 13.96 16.24 10.43
C GLY A 146 14.18 14.73 10.65
N CYS A 147 15.02 14.42 11.64
CA CYS A 147 15.46 13.05 11.93
C CYS A 147 14.30 12.11 12.29
N TYR A 148 14.35 10.88 11.78
CA TYR A 148 13.43 9.80 12.14
C TYR A 148 14.17 8.46 12.19
N MET A 149 13.58 7.48 12.87
CA MET A 149 14.21 6.17 13.00
C MET A 149 14.37 5.46 11.65
N GLY A 150 15.57 4.91 11.42
CA GLY A 150 15.90 4.22 10.17
C GLY A 150 16.29 5.14 9.02
N GLN A 151 16.26 6.47 9.20
CA GLN A 151 16.59 7.45 8.16
C GLN A 151 17.96 7.20 7.53
N GLU A 152 18.99 6.91 8.32
CA GLU A 152 20.35 6.67 7.80
C GLU A 152 20.41 5.48 6.84
N LEU A 153 19.71 4.39 7.17
CA LEU A 153 19.63 3.20 6.31
C LEU A 153 18.84 3.53 5.05
N THR A 154 17.67 4.16 5.17
CA THR A 154 16.83 4.57 4.04
C THR A 154 17.59 5.50 3.08
N ALA A 155 18.27 6.53 3.61
CA ALA A 155 19.07 7.45 2.81
C ALA A 155 20.25 6.76 2.13
N ARG A 156 20.95 5.86 2.84
CA ARG A 156 22.04 5.07 2.26
C ARG A 156 21.55 4.24 1.09
N THR A 157 20.41 3.55 1.23
CA THR A 157 19.83 2.73 0.17
C THR A 157 19.49 3.55 -1.07
N LYS A 158 18.90 4.75 -0.91
CA LYS A 158 18.60 5.66 -2.02
C LYS A 158 19.86 6.18 -2.72
N TYR A 159 20.75 6.83 -1.99
CA TYR A 159 21.88 7.55 -2.60
C TYR A 159 23.01 6.66 -3.10
N ARG A 160 23.07 5.40 -2.65
CA ARG A 160 24.04 4.41 -3.16
C ARG A 160 23.46 3.48 -4.23
N GLY A 161 22.23 3.71 -4.70
CA GLY A 161 21.61 2.89 -5.75
C GLY A 161 21.52 1.41 -5.39
N LEU A 162 21.21 1.10 -4.13
CA LEU A 162 21.24 -0.29 -3.63
C LEU A 162 19.93 -1.07 -3.89
N ILE A 163 19.02 -0.48 -4.67
CA ILE A 163 17.73 -1.09 -5.00
C ILE A 163 17.93 -2.06 -6.16
N LYS A 164 18.04 -3.35 -5.83
CA LYS A 164 18.22 -4.43 -6.82
C LYS A 164 16.93 -5.21 -7.08
N LYS A 165 15.93 -5.05 -6.23
CA LYS A 165 14.61 -5.67 -6.35
C LYS A 165 13.52 -4.63 -6.23
N ARG A 166 12.38 -4.86 -6.89
CA ARG A 166 11.20 -4.01 -6.77
C ARG A 166 9.94 -4.84 -6.62
N LEU A 167 9.06 -4.36 -5.75
CA LEU A 167 7.69 -4.84 -5.67
C LEU A 167 6.94 -4.29 -6.88
N LEU A 168 6.47 -5.18 -7.74
CA LEU A 168 5.87 -4.85 -9.03
C LEU A 168 4.51 -5.55 -9.19
N PRO A 169 3.56 -4.91 -9.87
CA PRO A 169 2.34 -5.58 -10.30
C PRO A 169 2.68 -6.69 -11.29
N VAL A 170 1.99 -7.81 -11.17
CA VAL A 170 2.11 -8.95 -12.08
C VAL A 170 0.74 -9.38 -12.58
N GLU A 171 0.67 -9.74 -13.85
CA GLU A 171 -0.43 -10.52 -14.43
C GLU A 171 -0.08 -12.01 -14.33
N ILE A 172 -1.07 -12.83 -13.99
CA ILE A 172 -0.91 -14.27 -13.72
C ILE A 172 -1.84 -15.06 -14.63
N GLU A 173 -1.26 -15.93 -15.46
CA GLU A 173 -1.99 -16.92 -16.25
C GLU A 173 -1.82 -18.30 -15.61
N GLY A 174 -2.93 -18.97 -15.30
CA GLY A 174 -2.96 -20.26 -14.60
C GLY A 174 -3.45 -20.14 -13.15
N ALA A 175 -3.17 -21.16 -12.35
CA ALA A 175 -3.53 -21.18 -10.93
C ALA A 175 -2.77 -20.09 -10.17
N LEU A 176 -3.44 -19.42 -9.21
CA LEU A 176 -2.80 -18.37 -8.43
C LEU A 176 -1.74 -18.96 -7.50
N PRO A 177 -0.48 -18.52 -7.59
CA PRO A 177 0.53 -18.89 -6.61
C PRO A 177 0.22 -18.28 -5.24
N GLU A 178 0.53 -19.03 -4.19
CA GLU A 178 0.43 -18.55 -2.81
C GLU A 178 1.52 -17.51 -2.50
N ALA A 179 1.26 -16.67 -1.49
CA ALA A 179 2.27 -15.76 -0.96
C ALA A 179 3.53 -16.53 -0.52
N GLY A 180 4.70 -16.01 -0.89
CA GLY A 180 5.98 -16.66 -0.65
C GLY A 180 6.42 -17.65 -1.72
N THR A 181 5.59 -17.91 -2.74
CA THR A 181 5.98 -18.78 -3.86
C THR A 181 7.17 -18.17 -4.61
N PRO A 182 8.29 -18.92 -4.80
CA PRO A 182 9.42 -18.46 -5.59
C PRO A 182 9.01 -18.23 -7.06
N ILE A 183 9.51 -17.13 -7.63
CA ILE A 183 9.42 -16.84 -9.06
C ILE A 183 10.74 -17.25 -9.69
N THR A 184 10.68 -18.04 -10.76
CA THR A 184 11.86 -18.61 -11.40
C THR A 184 11.99 -18.27 -12.88
N LEU A 185 13.24 -18.17 -13.34
CA LEU A 185 13.66 -18.06 -14.73
C LEU A 185 14.73 -19.12 -14.97
N ASP A 186 14.52 -20.03 -15.91
CA ASP A 186 15.45 -21.14 -16.21
C ASP A 186 15.88 -21.94 -14.96
N GLY A 187 14.93 -22.16 -14.03
CA GLY A 187 15.17 -22.88 -12.78
C GLY A 187 15.89 -22.09 -11.68
N LYS A 188 16.20 -20.81 -11.89
CA LYS A 188 16.81 -19.92 -10.88
C LYS A 188 15.77 -18.99 -10.28
N GLU A 189 15.82 -18.80 -8.96
CA GLU A 189 14.94 -17.86 -8.26
C GLU A 189 15.31 -16.39 -8.58
N VAL A 190 14.38 -15.68 -9.19
CA VAL A 190 14.50 -14.27 -9.59
C VAL A 190 13.55 -13.35 -8.82
N GLY A 191 12.64 -13.90 -8.02
CA GLY A 191 11.70 -13.14 -7.22
C GLY A 191 10.81 -13.99 -6.34
N GLU A 192 9.80 -13.37 -5.76
CA GLU A 192 8.86 -14.02 -4.84
C GLU A 192 7.47 -13.36 -4.96
N VAL A 193 6.42 -14.17 -5.03
CA VAL A 193 5.02 -13.71 -5.01
C VAL A 193 4.69 -13.18 -3.62
N ARG A 194 4.00 -12.03 -3.54
CA ARG A 194 3.61 -11.40 -2.26
C ARG A 194 2.13 -11.54 -1.98
N SER A 195 1.27 -11.13 -2.92
CA SER A 195 -0.17 -11.36 -2.83
C SER A 195 -0.78 -11.49 -4.21
N THR A 196 -1.93 -12.16 -4.29
CA THR A 196 -2.64 -12.42 -5.54
C THR A 196 -4.15 -12.24 -5.34
N ALA A 197 -4.87 -11.95 -6.41
CA ALA A 197 -6.33 -11.94 -6.47
C ALA A 197 -6.80 -12.42 -7.84
N ALA A 198 -7.87 -13.21 -7.87
CA ALA A 198 -8.36 -13.86 -9.08
C ALA A 198 -9.05 -12.90 -10.04
N THR A 199 -8.86 -13.12 -11.34
CA THR A 199 -9.60 -12.50 -12.43
C THR A 199 -9.95 -13.58 -13.46
N GLY A 200 -11.23 -13.94 -13.59
CA GLY A 200 -11.65 -14.94 -14.59
C GLY A 200 -10.82 -16.23 -14.52
N SER A 201 -10.03 -16.50 -15.56
CA SER A 201 -9.17 -17.68 -15.69
C SER A 201 -7.72 -17.52 -15.18
N GLY A 202 -7.40 -16.42 -14.49
CA GLY A 202 -6.07 -16.13 -13.96
C GLY A 202 -6.16 -15.12 -12.81
N GLY A 203 -5.24 -14.16 -12.75
CA GLY A 203 -5.36 -13.07 -11.79
C GLY A 203 -4.27 -12.03 -11.86
N ARG A 204 -4.25 -11.18 -10.85
CA ARG A 204 -3.24 -10.15 -10.64
C ARG A 204 -2.55 -10.37 -9.30
N GLY A 205 -1.36 -9.82 -9.16
CA GLY A 205 -0.64 -9.87 -7.89
C GLY A 205 0.40 -8.79 -7.76
N LEU A 206 1.08 -8.82 -6.62
CA LEU A 206 2.34 -8.12 -6.39
C LEU A 206 3.44 -9.16 -6.20
N ALA A 207 4.60 -8.88 -6.78
CA ALA A 207 5.77 -9.73 -6.67
C ALA A 207 7.04 -8.89 -6.45
N LEU A 208 7.94 -9.37 -5.60
CA LEU A 208 9.26 -8.77 -5.43
C LEU A 208 10.21 -9.41 -6.45
N ILE A 209 10.62 -8.67 -7.47
CA ILE A 209 11.41 -9.19 -8.61
C ILE A 209 12.75 -8.47 -8.69
N ARG A 210 13.83 -9.21 -9.01
CA ARG A 210 15.15 -8.64 -9.30
C ARG A 210 15.12 -7.85 -10.60
N LEU A 211 15.57 -6.60 -10.55
CA LEU A 211 15.51 -5.67 -11.68
C LEU A 211 16.36 -6.13 -12.87
N GLU A 212 17.49 -6.81 -12.62
CA GLU A 212 18.37 -7.38 -13.65
C GLU A 212 17.68 -8.42 -14.56
N HIS A 213 16.55 -8.98 -14.11
CA HIS A 213 15.78 -9.98 -14.85
C HIS A 213 14.44 -9.46 -15.36
N LEU A 214 14.07 -8.21 -15.09
CA LEU A 214 12.71 -7.70 -15.30
C LEU A 214 12.19 -7.92 -16.74
N GLU A 215 13.05 -7.67 -17.72
CA GLU A 215 12.72 -7.79 -19.15
C GLU A 215 12.78 -9.24 -19.69
N ALA A 216 13.25 -10.20 -18.89
CA ALA A 216 13.36 -11.61 -19.29
C ALA A 216 12.08 -12.42 -19.05
N GLY A 217 11.04 -11.81 -18.48
CA GLY A 217 9.74 -12.45 -18.30
C GLY A 217 9.06 -12.81 -19.64
N PRO A 218 8.03 -13.67 -19.62
CA PRO A 218 7.30 -14.16 -18.46
C PRO A 218 8.09 -15.18 -17.62
N PHE A 219 7.79 -15.25 -16.32
CA PHE A 219 8.42 -16.17 -15.37
C PHE A 219 7.48 -17.30 -14.96
N ASP A 220 8.03 -18.33 -14.31
CA ASP A 220 7.24 -19.40 -13.68
C ASP A 220 7.12 -19.18 -12.17
N ALA A 221 5.91 -19.38 -11.63
CA ALA A 221 5.68 -19.54 -10.21
C ALA A 221 4.73 -20.74 -9.99
N ALA A 222 5.30 -21.89 -9.63
CA ALA A 222 4.56 -23.13 -9.40
C ALA A 222 3.68 -23.56 -10.60
N GLY A 223 4.19 -23.40 -11.83
CA GLY A 223 3.47 -23.72 -13.07
C GLY A 223 2.55 -22.61 -13.58
N ALA A 224 2.40 -21.51 -12.83
CA ALA A 224 1.71 -20.31 -13.30
C ALA A 224 2.67 -19.37 -14.03
N LYS A 225 2.21 -18.76 -15.11
CA LYS A 225 2.98 -17.79 -15.87
C LYS A 225 2.78 -16.39 -15.26
N VAL A 226 3.87 -15.77 -14.83
CA VAL A 226 3.88 -14.48 -14.12
C VAL A 226 4.55 -13.41 -14.99
N THR A 227 3.81 -12.38 -15.36
CA THR A 227 4.30 -11.29 -16.22
C THR A 227 4.30 -9.97 -15.44
N PRO A 228 5.47 -9.42 -15.06
CA PRO A 228 5.52 -8.13 -14.39
C PRO A 228 5.15 -6.98 -15.32
N ARG A 229 4.65 -5.89 -14.74
CA ARG A 229 4.49 -4.61 -15.42
C ARG A 229 5.15 -3.52 -14.60
N LYS A 230 5.73 -2.53 -15.27
CA LYS A 230 6.19 -1.30 -14.61
C LYS A 230 4.97 -0.37 -14.43
N PRO A 231 4.61 0.02 -13.19
CA PRO A 231 3.59 1.06 -12.99
C PRO A 231 4.07 2.42 -13.51
N ASP A 232 3.15 3.28 -13.96
CA ASP A 232 3.46 4.61 -14.49
C ASP A 232 4.16 5.52 -13.47
N TRP A 233 3.85 5.36 -12.19
CA TRP A 233 4.47 6.14 -11.11
C TRP A 233 5.87 5.66 -10.74
N ALA A 234 6.27 4.44 -11.14
CA ALA A 234 7.51 3.82 -10.67
C ALA A 234 8.73 4.32 -11.47
N VAL A 235 9.75 4.79 -10.76
CA VAL A 235 11.05 5.14 -11.34
C VAL A 235 12.03 4.01 -11.06
N LEU A 236 12.23 3.14 -12.06
CA LEU A 236 13.16 2.02 -11.96
C LEU A 236 14.55 2.46 -12.38
N GLN A 237 15.54 2.28 -11.50
CA GLN A 237 16.94 2.40 -11.88
C GLN A 237 17.32 1.12 -12.62
N THR A 238 17.27 1.15 -13.95
CA THR A 238 17.90 0.11 -14.76
C THR A 238 19.38 0.41 -14.81
N GLU A 239 20.23 -0.58 -14.53
CA GLU A 239 21.68 -0.44 -14.67
C GLU A 239 21.98 0.13 -16.07
N THR A 240 22.75 1.22 -16.11
CA THR A 240 23.31 1.77 -17.36
C THR A 240 24.63 1.07 -17.64
#